data_AF-A0A940HTD0-F1
#
_entry.id   AF-A0A940HTD0-F1
#
_cell.length_a   1.000
_cell.length_b   1.000
_cell.length_c   1.000
_cell.angle_alpha   90.00
_cell.angle_beta   90.00
_cell.angle_gamma   90.00
#
_symmetry.space_group_name_H-M   'P 1'
#
loop_
_entity.id
_entity.type
_entity.pdbx_description
1 polymer ?
#
loop_
_entity_poly.entity_id
_entity_poly.type
_entity_poly.pdbx_seq_one_letter_code
_entity_poly.pdbx_strand_id
1 'polypeptide(L)'
;MKIFSFLLFITIFLFGSFSVKATVINDEISKKYSKIFSQNILSDADINDYKKVFEHQEACEWKKANKYILEIENNILMGHVLAQRYLHPKCYRSKYL
;
A
#
# COMPACT_ATOMS: atom_id res chain seq x y z
N MET A 1 8.18 -39.78 -40.52
CA MET A 1 6.83 -39.37 -40.05
C MET A 1 6.78 -38.89 -38.60
N LYS A 2 7.59 -39.41 -37.66
CA LYS A 2 7.57 -39.00 -36.23
C LYS A 2 8.09 -37.58 -35.95
N ILE A 3 9.13 -37.13 -36.66
CA ILE A 3 9.70 -35.77 -36.51
C ILE A 3 8.70 -34.68 -36.92
N PHE A 4 7.89 -34.94 -37.95
CA PHE A 4 6.93 -33.97 -38.48
C PHE A 4 5.76 -33.77 -37.50
N SER A 5 5.32 -34.86 -36.85
CA SER A 5 4.33 -34.80 -35.78
C SER A 5 4.85 -34.01 -34.56
N PHE A 6 6.13 -34.16 -34.23
CA PHE A 6 6.76 -33.42 -33.14
C PHE A 6 6.87 -31.91 -33.44
N LEU A 7 7.23 -31.55 -34.67
CA LEU A 7 7.27 -30.15 -35.11
C LEU A 7 5.89 -29.50 -35.11
N LEU A 8 4.84 -30.27 -35.46
CA LEU A 8 3.46 -29.78 -35.44
C LEU A 8 2.93 -29.55 -34.02
N PHE A 9 3.40 -30.35 -33.05
CA PHE A 9 3.10 -30.11 -31.63
C PHE A 9 3.78 -28.85 -31.10
N ILE A 10 5.03 -28.59 -31.52
CA ILE A 10 5.78 -27.38 -31.14
C ILE A 10 5.12 -26.12 -31.70
N THR A 11 4.64 -26.15 -32.95
CA THR A 11 3.95 -25.00 -33.53
C THR A 11 2.62 -24.73 -32.83
N ILE A 12 1.85 -25.76 -32.48
CA ILE A 12 0.62 -25.61 -31.70
C ILE A 12 0.90 -25.05 -30.30
N PHE A 13 2.00 -25.46 -29.65
CA PHE A 13 2.37 -24.95 -28.34
C PHE A 13 2.84 -23.48 -28.39
N LEU A 14 3.60 -23.12 -29.43
CA LEU A 14 4.08 -21.74 -29.64
C LEU A 14 2.93 -20.77 -30.02
N PHE A 15 1.90 -21.23 -30.73
CA PHE A 15 0.74 -20.43 -31.10
C PHE A 15 -0.45 -20.57 -30.13
N GLY A 16 -0.46 -21.58 -29.26
CA GLY A 16 -1.52 -21.92 -28.32
C GLY A 16 -1.45 -21.18 -26.98
N SER A 17 -0.64 -20.12 -26.88
CA SER A 17 -0.58 -19.27 -25.69
C SER A 17 -1.80 -18.35 -25.64
N PHE A 18 -2.98 -18.92 -25.40
CA PHE A 18 -4.15 -18.14 -25.04
C PHE A 18 -3.86 -17.51 -23.66
N SER A 19 -3.71 -16.19 -23.61
CA SER A 19 -3.59 -15.46 -22.35
C SER A 19 -4.90 -15.60 -21.57
N VAL A 20 -5.01 -16.65 -20.77
CA VAL A 20 -6.09 -16.77 -19.78
C VAL A 20 -5.84 -15.68 -18.75
N LYS A 21 -6.56 -14.56 -18.87
CA LYS A 21 -6.60 -13.57 -17.79
C LYS A 21 -7.24 -14.25 -16.59
N ALA A 22 -6.43 -14.55 -15.57
CA ALA A 22 -6.92 -14.98 -14.27
C ALA A 22 -7.74 -13.83 -13.66
N THR A 23 -9.05 -13.81 -13.91
CA THR A 23 -9.97 -12.90 -13.26
C THR A 23 -10.43 -13.52 -11.95
N VAL A 24 -9.54 -13.58 -10.96
CA VAL A 24 -9.95 -13.79 -9.56
C VAL A 24 -10.35 -12.42 -8.99
N ILE A 25 -11.27 -11.76 -9.68
CA ILE A 25 -12.00 -10.61 -9.16
C ILE A 25 -13.45 -11.04 -9.27
N ASN A 26 -14.06 -11.43 -8.15
CA ASN A 26 -15.50 -11.62 -8.13
C ASN A 26 -16.15 -10.26 -8.42
N ASP A 27 -16.70 -10.11 -9.62
CA ASP A 27 -17.29 -8.85 -10.11
C ASP A 27 -18.39 -8.33 -9.18
N GLU A 28 -19.15 -9.24 -8.55
CA GLU A 28 -20.19 -8.88 -7.57
C GLU A 28 -19.58 -8.27 -6.30
N ILE A 29 -18.47 -8.84 -5.82
CA ILE A 29 -17.73 -8.32 -4.66
C ILE A 29 -17.12 -6.95 -4.99
N SER A 30 -16.50 -6.82 -6.17
CA SER A 30 -15.93 -5.56 -6.65
C SER A 30 -16.99 -4.46 -6.72
N LYS A 31 -18.14 -4.74 -7.34
CA LYS A 31 -19.28 -3.82 -7.42
C LYS A 31 -19.79 -3.44 -6.04
N LYS A 32 -19.94 -4.40 -5.12
CA LYS A 32 -20.42 -4.15 -3.75
C LYS A 32 -19.56 -3.13 -2.99
N TYR A 33 -18.23 -3.18 -3.14
CA TYR A 33 -17.32 -2.30 -2.41
C TYR A 33 -16.79 -1.12 -3.22
N SER A 34 -17.10 -1.04 -4.51
CA SER A 34 -16.69 0.07 -5.40
C SER A 34 -16.96 1.45 -4.82
N LYS A 35 -18.09 1.62 -4.12
CA LYS A 35 -18.47 2.87 -3.46
C LYS A 35 -17.48 3.30 -2.37
N ILE A 36 -16.94 2.35 -1.59
CA ILE A 36 -15.95 2.65 -0.54
C ILE A 36 -14.66 3.21 -1.16
N PHE A 37 -14.27 2.69 -2.33
CA PHE A 37 -13.08 3.13 -3.05
C PHE A 37 -13.33 4.30 -4.00
N SER A 38 -14.59 4.71 -4.19
CA SER A 38 -14.96 5.80 -5.11
C SER A 38 -14.65 7.19 -4.55
N GLN A 39 -14.38 7.28 -3.24
CA GLN A 39 -14.08 8.52 -2.55
C GLN A 39 -12.77 8.36 -1.78
N ASN A 40 -12.01 9.45 -1.70
CA ASN A 40 -10.81 9.47 -0.88
C ASN A 40 -11.20 9.32 0.60
N ILE A 41 -10.59 8.33 1.26
CA ILE A 41 -10.81 8.03 2.68
C ILE A 41 -10.20 9.11 3.59
N LEU A 42 -9.16 9.79 3.09
CA LEU A 42 -8.41 10.81 3.81
C LEU A 42 -8.62 12.17 3.16
N SER A 43 -8.66 13.22 3.98
CA SER A 43 -8.67 14.59 3.51
C SER A 43 -7.28 14.99 2.98
N ASP A 44 -7.23 15.98 2.07
CA ASP A 44 -5.94 16.51 1.59
C ASP A 44 -5.11 17.14 2.72
N ALA A 45 -5.79 17.72 3.72
CA ALA A 45 -5.16 18.26 4.92
C ALA A 45 -4.47 17.17 5.74
N ASP A 46 -5.18 16.07 6.06
CA ASP A 46 -4.61 14.91 6.75
C ASP A 46 -3.41 14.33 6.00
N ILE A 47 -3.51 14.20 4.67
CA ILE A 47 -2.42 13.69 3.84
C ILE A 47 -1.18 14.59 3.94
N ASN A 48 -1.38 15.92 3.91
CA ASN A 48 -0.29 16.88 3.98
C ASN A 48 0.39 16.86 5.36
N ASP A 49 -0.39 16.89 6.43
CA ASP A 49 0.16 16.92 7.78
C ASP A 49 0.78 15.59 8.16
N TYR A 50 0.20 14.46 7.74
CA TYR A 50 0.82 13.13 7.87
C TYR A 50 2.22 13.06 7.23
N LYS A 51 2.37 13.58 6.01
CA LYS A 51 3.69 13.62 5.33
C LYS A 51 4.71 14.43 6.13
N LYS A 52 4.32 15.60 6.63
CA LYS A 52 5.20 16.44 7.48
C LYS A 52 5.54 15.77 8.80
N VAL A 53 4.60 15.04 9.41
CA VAL A 53 4.89 14.23 10.61
C VAL A 53 6.01 13.26 10.31
N PHE A 54 5.93 12.50 9.22
CA PHE A 54 6.94 11.51 8.87
C PHE A 54 8.32 12.13 8.60
N GLU A 55 8.36 13.23 7.85
CA GLU A 55 9.58 13.99 7.57
C GLU A 55 10.27 14.46 8.87
N HIS A 56 9.49 15.08 9.77
CA HIS A 56 10.03 15.58 11.03
C HIS A 56 10.39 14.47 12.02
N GLN A 57 9.67 13.34 12.01
CA GLN A 57 10.02 12.20 12.86
C GLN A 57 11.33 11.56 12.40
N GLU A 58 11.57 11.41 11.10
CA GLU A 58 12.82 10.89 10.54
C GLU A 58 14.03 11.76 10.90
N ALA A 59 13.84 13.09 10.88
CA ALA A 59 14.84 14.07 11.31
C ALA A 59 14.94 14.23 12.84
N CYS A 60 14.19 13.45 13.62
CA CYS A 60 14.14 13.52 15.09
C CYS A 60 13.65 14.86 15.66
N GLU A 61 12.91 15.64 14.87
CA GLU A 61 12.35 16.94 15.22
C GLU A 61 10.99 16.78 15.92
N TRP A 62 10.97 16.09 17.06
CA TRP A 62 9.73 15.64 17.73
C TRP A 62 8.72 16.76 18.02
N LYS A 63 9.20 17.96 18.37
CA LYS A 63 8.32 19.11 18.65
C LYS A 63 7.60 19.58 17.39
N LYS A 64 8.28 19.63 16.24
CA LYS A 64 7.67 19.99 14.95
C LYS A 64 6.72 18.91 14.49
N ALA A 65 7.11 17.64 14.59
CA ALA A 65 6.22 16.52 14.31
C ALA A 65 4.94 16.58 15.15
N ASN A 66 5.04 16.83 16.46
CA ASN A 66 3.88 16.96 17.34
C ASN A 66 2.92 18.06 16.91
N LYS A 67 3.40 19.17 16.35
CA LYS A 67 2.53 20.24 15.84
C LYS A 67 1.59 19.68 14.78
N TYR A 68 2.11 18.96 13.79
CA TYR A 68 1.30 18.39 12.71
C TYR A 68 0.47 17.19 13.16
N ILE A 69 0.92 16.42 14.16
CA ILE A 69 0.11 15.35 14.76
C ILE A 69 -1.21 15.88 15.32
N LEU A 70 -1.20 17.08 15.92
CA LEU A 70 -2.41 17.70 16.49
C LEU A 70 -3.42 18.14 15.44
N GLU A 71 -2.98 18.34 14.19
CA GLU A 71 -3.84 18.74 13.07
C GLU A 71 -4.44 17.53 12.32
N ILE A 72 -3.97 16.31 12.59
CA ILE A 72 -4.54 15.09 11.98
C ILE A 72 -5.88 14.79 12.62
N GLU A 73 -6.94 14.79 11.81
CA GLU A 73 -8.31 14.48 12.26
C GLU A 73 -8.60 12.98 12.13
N ASN A 74 -8.08 12.33 11.08
CA ASN A 74 -8.35 10.92 10.84
C ASN A 74 -7.40 9.99 11.63
N ASN A 75 -7.94 9.43 12.72
CA ASN A 75 -7.20 8.54 13.63
C ASN A 75 -6.62 7.26 12.99
N ILE A 76 -7.07 6.85 11.80
CA ILE A 76 -6.49 5.69 11.10
C ILE A 76 -4.99 5.91 10.81
N LEU A 77 -4.58 7.16 10.61
CA LEU A 77 -3.19 7.53 10.36
C LEU A 77 -2.31 7.42 11.60
N MET A 78 -2.89 7.56 12.80
CA MET A 78 -2.13 7.62 14.05
C MET A 78 -1.40 6.31 14.39
N GLY A 79 -1.93 5.17 13.96
CA GLY A 79 -1.24 3.89 14.14
C GLY A 79 0.16 3.88 13.52
N HIS A 80 0.28 4.37 12.28
CA HIS A 80 1.55 4.47 11.57
C HIS A 80 2.49 5.52 12.18
N VAL A 81 1.93 6.68 12.56
CA VAL A 81 2.68 7.76 13.23
C VAL A 81 3.31 7.30 14.54
N LEU A 82 2.57 6.53 15.34
CA LEU A 82 3.07 5.99 16.60
C LEU A 82 4.09 4.87 16.38
N ALA A 83 3.85 4.00 15.40
CA ALA A 83 4.80 2.96 15.04
C ALA A 83 6.16 3.55 14.63
N GLN A 84 6.17 4.56 13.76
CA GLN A 84 7.42 5.22 13.34
C GLN A 84 8.15 5.85 14.54
N ARG A 85 7.43 6.54 15.44
CA ARG A 85 8.01 7.14 16.63
C ARG A 85 8.63 6.08 17.55
N TYR A 86 7.88 5.06 17.91
CA TYR A 86 8.29 4.10 18.93
C TYR A 86 9.32 3.10 18.43
N LEU A 87 9.33 2.82 17.13
CA LEU A 87 10.31 1.95 16.48
C LEU A 87 11.45 2.74 15.85
N HIS A 88 11.59 4.03 16.18
CA HIS A 88 12.58 4.88 15.54
C HIS A 88 14.02 4.36 15.79
N PRO A 89 14.85 4.18 14.74
CA PRO A 89 16.11 3.44 14.85
C PRO A 89 17.12 4.12 15.77
N LYS A 90 17.08 5.45 15.91
CA LYS A 90 18.08 6.24 16.66
C LYS A 90 17.51 7.07 17.79
N CYS A 91 16.47 7.85 17.51
CA CYS A 91 16.04 8.96 18.36
C CYS A 91 14.93 8.65 19.38
N TYR A 92 14.38 7.43 19.38
CA TYR A 92 13.46 6.98 20.42
C TYR A 92 13.96 5.69 21.05
N ARG A 93 13.91 5.63 22.39
CA ARG A 93 14.18 4.44 23.19
C ARG A 93 13.17 4.39 24.32
N SER A 94 12.59 3.20 24.54
CA SER A 94 11.68 2.97 25.67
C SER A 94 12.41 3.22 26.99
N LYS A 95 11.72 3.84 27.95
CA LYS A 95 12.20 4.01 29.33
C LYS A 95 11.77 2.88 30.26
N TYR A 96 10.96 1.96 29.75
CA TYR A 96 10.54 0.78 30.49
C TYR A 96 11.61 -0.30 30.31
N LEU A 97 12.43 -0.45 31.35
CA LEU A 97 13.37 -1.56 31.57
C LEU A 97 13.01 -2.20 32.91
#